data_AF-A0A7C7UK62-F1
#
_entry.id   AF-A0A7C7UK62-F1
#
_cell.length_a   1.000
_cell.length_b   1.000
_cell.length_c   1.000
_cell.angle_alpha   90.00
_cell.angle_beta   90.00
_cell.angle_gamma   90.00
#
_symmetry.space_group_name_H-M   'P 1'
#
loop_
_entity.id
_entity.type
_entity.pdbx_description
1 polymer ?
#
loop_
_entity_poly.entity_id
_entity_poly.type
_entity_poly.pdbx_seq_one_letter_code
_entity_poly.pdbx_strand_id
1 'polypeptide(L)' 'MRDLDERALQAREKEGAHGPDIDLDAYESEAVRHDYVNDLAALSDYEKERIILAGVDADEKGRSGTYIQKDTTVVHAR' A
#
# COMPACT_ATOMS: atom_id res chain seq x y z
N MET A 1 18.78 14.08 8.53
CA MET A 1 18.60 12.71 8.01
C MET A 1 19.24 11.68 8.93
N ARG A 2 20.57 11.75 9.18
CA ARG A 2 21.30 10.80 10.04
C ARG A 2 20.66 10.48 11.42
N ASP A 3 20.10 11.46 12.12
CA ASP A 3 19.42 11.24 13.43
C ASP A 3 18.19 10.32 13.32
N LEU A 4 17.39 10.45 12.27
CA LEU A 4 16.17 9.66 12.10
C LEU A 4 16.50 8.20 11.80
N ASP A 5 17.53 7.96 10.99
CA ASP A 5 17.98 6.62 10.64
C ASP A 5 18.52 5.88 11.87
N GLU A 6 19.35 6.55 12.69
CA GLU A 6 19.88 5.99 13.94
C GLU A 6 18.77 5.67 14.95
N ARG A 7 17.80 6.57 15.09
CA ARG A 7 16.65 6.36 15.98
C ARG A 7 15.74 5.24 15.49
N ALA A 8 15.56 5.09 14.18
CA ALA A 8 14.82 3.97 13.60
C ALA A 8 15.51 2.63 13.89
N LEU A 9 16.83 2.55 13.72
CA LEU A 9 17.62 1.36 14.04
C LEU A 9 17.54 0.99 15.53
N GLN A 10 17.60 1.97 16.43
CA GLN A 10 17.44 1.74 17.88
C GLN A 10 16.06 1.21 18.25
N ALA A 11 15.03 1.51 17.45
CA ALA A 11 13.65 1.10 17.67
C ALA A 11 13.27 -0.17 16.91
N ARG A 12 14.21 -0.87 16.26
CA ARG A 12 13.92 -2.02 15.39
C ARG A 12 13.11 -3.13 16.08
N GLU A 13 13.45 -3.42 17.35
CA GLU A 13 12.80 -4.45 18.17
C GLU A 13 11.72 -3.88 19.11
N LYS A 14 11.30 -2.63 18.90
CA LYS A 14 10.33 -1.99 19.80
C LYS A 14 8.92 -2.46 19.45
N GLU A 15 8.35 -3.28 20.31
CA GLU A 15 6.98 -3.78 20.18
C GLU A 15 5.92 -2.66 20.16
N GLY A 16 4.81 -2.93 19.47
CA GLY A 16 3.63 -2.06 19.47
C GLY A 16 2.97 -2.00 20.84
N ALA A 17 2.34 -0.86 21.18
CA ALA A 17 1.67 -0.72 22.48
C ALA A 17 0.45 -1.64 22.66
N HIS A 18 -0.14 -2.10 21.55
CA HIS A 18 -1.36 -2.90 21.51
C HIS A 18 -1.28 -3.95 20.41
N GLY A 19 -1.92 -5.09 20.65
CA GLY A 19 -1.92 -6.23 19.72
C GLY A 19 -0.75 -7.20 19.98
N PRO A 20 -0.73 -8.34 19.28
CA PRO A 20 0.40 -9.26 19.33
C PRO A 20 1.62 -8.64 18.67
N ASP A 21 2.80 -9.03 19.14
CA ASP A 21 4.05 -8.72 18.46
C ASP A 21 4.16 -9.48 17.13
N ILE A 22 4.82 -8.87 16.15
CA ILE A 22 4.95 -9.38 14.78
C ILE A 22 6.43 -9.51 14.45
N ASP A 23 6.85 -10.73 14.13
CA ASP A 23 8.18 -10.98 13.57
C ASP A 23 8.25 -10.41 12.15
N LEU A 24 8.89 -9.25 12.00
CA LEU A 24 9.05 -8.59 10.70
C LEU A 24 10.01 -9.32 9.77
N ASP A 25 10.95 -10.11 10.31
CA ASP A 25 11.91 -10.90 9.51
C ASP A 25 11.23 -12.11 8.85
N ALA A 26 10.02 -12.45 9.28
CA ALA A 26 9.19 -13.48 8.64
C ALA A 26 8.53 -13.01 7.31
N TYR A 27 8.69 -11.73 6.93
CA TYR A 27 8.08 -11.15 5.73
C TYR A 27 9.14 -10.62 4.75
N GLU A 28 8.82 -10.62 3.45
CA GLU A 28 9.66 -10.01 2.43
C GLU A 28 9.51 -8.48 2.44
N SER A 29 10.65 -7.79 2.55
CA SER A 29 10.70 -6.31 2.51
C SER A 29 11.15 -5.76 1.16
N GLU A 30 11.46 -6.62 0.20
CA GLU A 30 11.88 -6.21 -1.14
C GLU A 30 10.73 -5.53 -1.89
N ALA A 31 11.08 -4.49 -2.64
CA ALA A 31 10.10 -3.74 -3.39
C ALA A 31 9.55 -4.56 -4.56
N VAL A 32 8.24 -4.85 -4.55
CA VAL A 32 7.55 -5.49 -5.67
C VAL A 32 7.17 -4.41 -6.68
N ARG A 33 7.69 -4.55 -7.91
CA ARG A 33 7.36 -3.64 -9.01
C ARG A 33 5.98 -3.97 -9.56
N HIS A 34 5.20 -2.92 -9.77
CA HIS A 34 3.92 -2.97 -10.47
C HIS A 34 3.89 -1.90 -11.55
N ASP A 35 3.25 -2.20 -12.67
CA ASP A 35 3.03 -1.22 -13.71
C ASP A 35 1.99 -0.18 -13.28
N TYR A 36 2.15 1.04 -13.79
CA TYR A 36 1.20 2.11 -13.53
C TYR A 36 -0.10 1.89 -14.30
N VAL A 37 -1.23 1.99 -13.61
CA VAL A 37 -2.58 1.87 -14.15
C VAL A 37 -3.09 3.26 -14.50
N ASN A 38 -3.09 3.59 -15.79
CA ASN A 38 -3.54 4.91 -16.25
C ASN A 38 -5.07 5.08 -16.19
N ASP A 39 -5.81 3.98 -16.32
CA ASP A 39 -7.26 3.93 -16.35
C ASP A 39 -7.74 2.77 -15.47
N LEU A 40 -8.49 3.07 -14.42
CA LEU A 40 -8.98 2.05 -13.49
C LEU A 40 -10.01 1.12 -14.14
N ALA A 41 -10.64 1.52 -15.24
CA ALA A 41 -11.48 0.64 -16.04
C ALA A 41 -10.69 -0.50 -16.71
N ALA A 42 -9.36 -0.37 -16.85
CA ALA A 42 -8.49 -1.42 -17.38
C ALA A 42 -8.09 -2.49 -16.36
N LEU A 43 -8.45 -2.32 -15.08
CA LEU A 43 -8.25 -3.35 -14.06
C LEU A 43 -9.01 -4.63 -14.43
N SER A 44 -8.46 -5.77 -14.02
CA SER A 44 -9.15 -7.06 -14.18
C SER A 44 -10.47 -7.08 -13.39
N ASP A 45 -11.42 -7.90 -13.82
CA ASP A 45 -12.71 -8.02 -13.13
C ASP A 45 -12.52 -8.45 -11.66
N TYR A 46 -11.56 -9.33 -11.40
CA TYR A 46 -11.19 -9.74 -10.05
C TYR A 46 -10.66 -8.58 -9.19
N GLU A 47 -9.88 -7.66 -9.77
CA GLU A 47 -9.40 -6.48 -9.04
C GLU A 47 -10.56 -5.51 -8.76
N LYS A 48 -11.43 -5.26 -9.75
CA LYS A 48 -12.62 -4.41 -9.61
C LYS A 48 -13.54 -4.91 -8.51
N GLU A 49 -13.81 -6.22 -8.48
CA GLU A 49 -14.61 -6.88 -7.44
C GLU A 49 -13.99 -6.72 -6.05
N ARG A 50 -12.66 -6.69 -5.92
CA ARG A 50 -12.01 -6.50 -4.61
C ARG A 50 -12.01 -5.05 -4.15
N ILE A 51 -11.73 -4.10 -5.04
CA ILE A 51 -11.60 -2.69 -4.65
C ILE A 51 -12.97 -2.07 -4.32
N ILE A 52 -14.06 -2.52 -4.95
CA ILE A 52 -15.41 -2.05 -4.63
C ILE A 52 -15.84 -2.44 -3.21
N LEU A 53 -15.36 -3.58 -2.69
CA LEU A 53 -15.60 -3.98 -1.30
C LEU A 53 -14.92 -3.05 -0.27
N ALA A 54 -13.88 -2.33 -0.69
CA ALA A 54 -13.22 -1.29 0.09
C ALA A 54 -13.79 0.12 -0.18
N GLY A 55 -14.87 0.23 -0.98
CA GLY A 55 -15.51 1.49 -1.34
C GLY A 55 -14.81 2.28 -2.46
N VAL A 56 -13.87 1.65 -3.17
CA VAL A 56 -13.21 2.26 -4.34
C VAL A 56 -13.89 1.74 -5.60
N ASP A 57 -14.65 2.61 -6.26
CA ASP A 57 -15.29 2.31 -7.55
C ASP A 57 -14.25 2.47 -8.68
N ALA A 58 -14.22 1.61 -9.71
CA ALA A 58 -13.31 1.79 -10.84
C ALA A 58 -13.80 2.87 -11.84
N ASP A 59 -15.07 3.26 -11.80
CA ASP A 59 -15.69 4.14 -12.79
C ASP A 59 -15.33 5.63 -12.68
N GLU A 60 -14.55 6.04 -11.68
CA GLU A 60 -14.12 7.44 -11.49
C GLU A 60 -15.23 8.48 -11.30
N LYS A 61 -16.49 8.03 -11.08
CA LYS A 61 -17.63 8.91 -10.87
C LYS A 61 -17.73 9.40 -9.43
N GLY A 62 -18.11 10.67 -9.26
CA GLY A 62 -18.49 11.24 -7.96
C GLY A 62 -17.34 11.44 -6.96
N ARG A 63 -16.09 11.50 -7.43
CA ARG A 63 -14.90 11.70 -6.57
C ARG A 63 -13.95 12.74 -7.15
N SER A 64 -13.12 13.31 -6.29
CA SER A 64 -12.16 14.36 -6.67
C SER A 64 -10.81 13.82 -7.12
N GLY A 65 -10.52 12.55 -6.83
CA GLY A 65 -9.30 11.86 -7.19
C GLY A 65 -9.27 10.45 -6.63
N THR A 66 -8.27 9.67 -7.02
CA THR A 66 -8.01 8.29 -6.58
C THR A 66 -6.51 8.07 -6.46
N TYR A 67 -6.11 7.46 -5.35
CA TYR A 67 -4.74 7.01 -5.12
C TYR A 67 -4.76 5.53 -4.75
N ILE A 68 -3.98 4.72 -5.47
CA ILE A 68 -3.86 3.29 -5.23
C ILE A 68 -2.38 2.95 -5.10
N GLN A 69 -2.06 2.27 -4.01
CA GLN A 69 -0.77 1.65 -3.77
C GLN A 69 -0.97 0.13 -3.70
N LYS A 70 -0.12 -0.60 -4.40
CA LYS A 70 -0.05 -2.06 -4.37
C LYS A 70 1.35 -2.45 -3.93
N ASP A 71 1.42 -3.18 -2.82
CA ASP A 71 2.65 -3.47 -2.09
C ASP A 71 3.44 -2.17 -1.80
N THR A 72 4.66 -2.05 -2.30
CA THR A 72 5.53 -0.89 -2.11
C THR A 72 5.44 0.14 -3.25
N THR A 73 4.54 -0.05 -4.23
CA THR A 73 4.51 0.75 -5.46
C THR A 73 3.18 1.49 -5.63
N VAL A 74 3.27 2.78 -5.97
CA VAL A 74 2.11 3.59 -6.39
C VAL A 74 1.72 3.18 -7.80
N VAL A 75 0.50 2.70 -7.96
CA VAL A 75 -0.01 2.22 -9.26
C VAL A 75 -1.01 3.18 -9.89
N HIS A 76 -1.59 4.11 -9.12
CA HIS A 76 -2.48 5.14 -9.66
C HIS A 76 -2.53 6.36 -8.73
N ALA A 77 -2.52 7.56 -9.29
CA ALA A 77 -2.68 8.83 -8.59
C ALA A 77 -3.25 9.89 -9.55
N ARG A 78 -4.55 10.16 -9.47
CA ARG A 78 -5.25 11.17 -10.28
C ARG A 78 -6.29 11.93 -9.48
#